data_AF-A0A927AFB6-F1
#
_entry.id   AF-A0A927AFB6-F1
#
_cell.length_a   1.000
_cell.length_b   1.000
_cell.length_c   1.000
_cell.angle_alpha   90.00
_cell.angle_beta   90.00
_cell.angle_gamma   90.00
#
_symmetry.space_group_name_H-M   'P 1'
#
loop_
_entity.id
_entity.type
_entity.pdbx_description
1 polymer ?
#
loop_
_entity_poly.entity_id
_entity_poly.type
_entity_poly.pdbx_seq_one_letter_code
_entity_poly.pdbx_strand_id
1 'polypeptide(L)'
;MQFAQIGNSIINLEKICSAHYYPVMEDDTDKDRQLIIWLQNGETEHFYGDQADSVWALLGNACVLKMSMKQENNVVWLPQLTPDSKVIG
;
A
#
# COMPACT_ATOMS: atom_id res chain seq x y z
N MET A 1 12.25 4.21 -6.17
CA MET A 1 12.59 4.74 -4.84
C MET A 1 11.52 5.72 -4.38
N GLN A 2 10.66 5.27 -3.48
CA GLN A 2 9.64 6.09 -2.81
C GLN A 2 10.01 6.29 -1.34
N PHE A 3 10.10 7.55 -0.92
CA PHE A 3 10.35 7.95 0.46
C PHE A 3 9.14 8.70 1.00
N ALA A 4 8.81 8.50 2.28
CA ALA A 4 7.83 9.29 2.99
C ALA A 4 8.52 10.05 4.13
N GLN A 5 8.20 11.33 4.28
CA GLN A 5 8.59 12.10 5.46
C GLN A 5 7.44 12.07 6.46
N ILE A 6 7.75 11.68 7.69
CA ILE A 6 6.79 11.50 8.78
C ILE A 6 7.36 12.23 10.00
N GLY A 7 6.77 13.38 10.34
CA GLY A 7 7.37 14.30 11.30
C GLY A 7 8.80 14.67 10.88
N ASN A 8 9.78 14.28 11.72
CA ASN A 8 11.20 14.50 11.48
C ASN A 8 11.94 13.27 10.89
N SER A 9 11.24 12.17 10.64
CA SER A 9 11.82 10.93 10.11
C SER A 9 11.58 10.80 8.60
N ILE A 10 12.55 10.25 7.87
CA ILE A 10 12.43 9.91 6.45
C ILE A 10 12.48 8.39 6.33
N ILE A 11 11.40 7.79 5.85
CA ILE A 11 11.28 6.33 5.72
C ILE A 11 11.34 5.94 4.25
N ASN A 12 12.19 4.96 3.93
CA ASN A 12 12.18 4.32 2.62
C ASN A 12 11.08 3.26 2.58
N LEU A 13 10.02 3.51 1.83
CA LEU A 13 8.84 2.64 1.75
C LEU A 13 9.15 1.28 1.14
N GLU A 14 10.19 1.17 0.31
CA GLU A 14 10.61 -0.09 -0.31
C GLU A 14 11.31 -1.02 0.70
N LYS A 15 11.80 -0.48 1.82
CA LYS A 15 12.43 -1.24 2.90
C LYS A 15 11.43 -1.73 3.95
N ILE A 16 10.16 -1.38 3.86
CA ILE A 16 9.15 -1.82 4.82
C ILE A 16 8.77 -3.28 4.52
N CYS A 17 8.92 -4.15 5.52
CA CYS A 17 8.51 -5.55 5.47
C CYS A 17 7.06 -5.74 5.89
N SER A 18 6.69 -5.11 7.00
CA SER A 18 5.37 -5.19 7.60
C SER A 18 5.07 -3.92 8.38
N ALA A 19 3.77 -3.63 8.52
CA ALA A 19 3.28 -2.53 9.32
C ALA A 19 2.00 -2.97 10.02
N HIS A 20 1.93 -2.84 11.34
CA HIS A 20 0.78 -3.24 12.13
C HIS A 20 0.26 -2.07 12.95
N TYR A 21 -1.05 -1.84 12.85
CA TYR A 21 -1.76 -0.76 13.50
C TYR A 21 -2.61 -1.31 14.64
N TYR A 22 -2.49 -0.74 15.84
CA TYR A 22 -3.13 -1.23 17.05
C TYR A 22 -3.78 -0.09 17.83
N PRO A 23 -4.95 -0.32 18.46
CA PRO A 23 -5.41 0.53 19.53
C PRO A 23 -4.55 0.32 20.78
N VAL A 24 -4.24 1.39 21.49
CA VAL A 24 -3.51 1.39 22.76
C VAL A 24 -4.47 1.85 23.83
N MET A 25 -4.70 1.01 24.84
CA MET A 25 -5.52 1.36 26.00
C MET A 25 -4.64 1.96 27.09
N GLU A 26 -4.06 3.13 26.83
CA GLU A 26 -3.39 3.94 27.84
C GLU A 26 -4.26 5.17 28.18
N ASP A 27 -4.21 5.63 29.43
CA ASP A 27 -4.93 6.83 29.89
C ASP A 27 -4.39 8.13 29.27
N ASP A 28 -3.32 8.05 28.47
CA ASP A 28 -2.78 9.16 27.70
C ASP A 28 -3.55 9.26 26.38
N THR A 29 -4.54 10.16 26.35
CA THR A 29 -5.47 10.37 25.22
C THR A 29 -4.77 10.62 23.88
N ASP A 30 -3.52 11.10 23.89
CA ASP A 30 -2.74 11.39 22.69
C ASP A 30 -2.01 10.15 22.12
N LYS A 31 -2.04 9.02 22.83
CA LYS A 31 -1.42 7.75 22.41
C LYS A 31 -2.42 6.61 22.30
N ASP A 32 -3.70 6.89 22.14
CA ASP A 32 -4.79 5.91 22.03
C ASP A 32 -4.63 4.89 20.86
N ARG A 33 -3.70 5.15 19.94
CA ARG A 33 -3.38 4.30 18.79
C ARG A 33 -1.89 4.31 18.47
N GLN A 34 -1.39 3.18 18.01
CA GLN A 34 0.00 2.96 17.66
C GLN A 34 0.14 2.26 16.30
N LEU A 35 1.11 2.69 15.52
CA LEU A 35 1.58 1.99 14.33
C LEU A 35 3.01 1.54 14.55
N ILE A 36 3.28 0.27 14.29
CA ILE A 36 4.62 -0.32 14.32
C ILE A 36 5.01 -0.72 12.90
N ILE A 37 6.17 -0.27 12.44
CA ILE A 37 6.74 -0.60 11.12
C ILE A 37 8.02 -1.39 11.31
N TRP A 38 8.13 -2.53 10.62
CA TRP A 38 9.35 -3.32 10.56
C TRP A 38 10.04 -3.14 9.22
N LEU A 39 11.32 -2.80 9.27
CA LEU A 39 12.17 -2.59 8.11
C LEU A 39 12.99 -3.85 7.78
N GLN A 40 13.43 -3.98 6.53
CA GLN A 40 14.25 -5.09 6.04
C GLN A 40 15.61 -5.23 6.73
N ASN A 41 16.13 -4.14 7.30
CA ASN A 41 17.36 -4.14 8.08
C ASN A 41 17.15 -4.61 9.54
N GLY A 42 15.94 -5.00 9.92
CA GLY A 42 15.59 -5.41 11.27
C GLY A 42 15.26 -4.26 12.22
N GLU A 43 15.34 -3.01 11.77
CA GLU A 43 14.91 -1.86 12.55
C GLU A 43 13.39 -1.79 12.66
N THR A 44 12.92 -1.20 13.75
CA THR A 44 11.49 -1.02 14.02
C THR A 44 11.21 0.44 14.34
N GLU A 45 10.20 1.04 13.71
CA GLU A 45 9.75 2.40 13.98
C GLU A 45 8.34 2.38 14.60
N HIS A 46 8.12 3.25 15.60
CA HIS A 46 6.87 3.36 16.33
C HIS A 46 6.28 4.76 16.16
N PHE A 47 5.00 4.82 15.77
CA PHE A 47 4.22 6.05 15.65
C PHE A 47 3.00 5.96 16.55
N TYR A 48 2.52 7.09 17.05
CA TYR A 48 1.38 7.16 17.97
C TYR A 48 0.39 8.24 17.53
N GLY A 49 -0.87 8.09 17.94
CA GLY A 49 -1.92 9.10 17.73
C GLY A 49 -2.07 9.49 16.26
N ASP A 50 -2.13 10.79 15.99
CA ASP A 50 -2.29 11.35 14.64
C ASP A 50 -1.13 11.01 13.69
N GLN A 51 0.07 10.76 14.22
CA GLN A 51 1.19 10.30 13.40
C GLN A 51 0.93 8.88 12.90
N ALA A 52 0.43 7.98 13.75
CA ALA A 52 0.10 6.63 13.34
C ALA A 52 -0.90 6.62 12.18
N ASP A 53 -1.93 7.47 12.23
CA ASP A 53 -2.94 7.61 11.16
C ASP A 53 -2.35 8.14 9.86
N SER A 54 -1.54 9.20 9.96
CA SER A 54 -0.90 9.84 8.81
C SER A 54 -0.02 8.83 8.06
N VAL A 55 0.75 8.04 8.80
CA VAL A 55 1.60 6.99 8.22
C VAL A 55 0.77 5.86 7.64
N TRP A 56 -0.27 5.42 8.34
CA TRP A 56 -1.14 4.34 7.87
C TRP A 56 -1.82 4.70 6.54
N ALA A 57 -2.32 5.94 6.42
CA ALA A 57 -2.90 6.46 5.17
C ALA A 57 -1.88 6.54 4.03
N LEU A 58 -0.65 6.98 4.31
CA LEU A 58 0.44 7.01 3.34
C LEU A 58 0.79 5.61 2.83
N LEU A 59 0.88 4.62 3.73
CA LEU A 59 1.14 3.23 3.38
C LEU A 59 0.00 2.63 2.55
N GLY A 60 -1.25 2.92 2.90
CA GLY A 60 -2.42 2.53 2.11
C GLY A 60 -2.34 3.05 0.67
N ASN A 61 -2.07 4.34 0.49
CA ASN A 61 -1.93 4.96 -0.83
C ASN A 61 -0.75 4.37 -1.64
N ALA A 62 0.39 4.13 -0.99
CA ALA A 62 1.54 3.49 -1.64
C ALA A 62 1.25 2.04 -2.05
N CYS A 63 0.49 1.30 -1.24
CA CYS A 63 0.06 -0.07 -1.55
C CYS A 63 -0.90 -0.11 -2.75
N VAL A 64 -1.87 0.82 -2.81
CA VAL A 64 -2.81 0.95 -3.94
C VAL A 64 -2.08 1.25 -5.25
N LEU A 65 -1.03 2.09 -5.20
CA LEU A 65 -0.18 2.36 -6.37
C LEU A 65 0.61 1.12 -6.84
N LYS A 66 1.10 0.29 -5.91
CA LYS A 66 1.78 -0.98 -6.25
C LYS A 66 0.83 -1.99 -6.91
N MET A 67 -0.45 -2.03 -6.52
CA MET A 67 -1.44 -2.89 -7.17
C MET A 67 -1.87 -2.35 -8.54
N SER A 68 -1.88 -1.02 -8.72
CA SER A 68 -2.26 -0.38 -9.98
C SER A 68 -1.17 -0.45 -11.07
N MET A 69 0.06 -0.85 -10.72
CA MET A 69 1.17 -1.02 -11.68
C MET A 69 1.37 -2.46 -12.18
N LYS A 70 0.48 -3.41 -11.84
CA LYS A 70 0.38 -4.73 -12.49
C LYS A 70 -0.68 -4.75 -13.60
N GLN A 71 -0.64 -3.76 -14.49
CA GLN A 71 -1.31 -3.87 -15.80
C GLN A 71 -0.25 -3.94 -16.90
N GLU A 72 0.68 -4.88 -16.78
CA GLU A 72 1.52 -5.28 -17.91
C GLU A 72 0.67 -6.15 -18.86
N ASN A 73 0.41 -5.62 -20.06
CA ASN A 73 0.18 -6.37 -21.30
C ASN A 73 -0.82 -7.55 -21.27
N ASN A 74 -2.09 -7.31 -20.94
CA ASN A 74 -3.16 -8.11 -21.52
C ASN A 74 -3.61 -7.45 -22.83
N VAL A 75 -2.87 -7.71 -23.91
CA VAL A 75 -3.44 -7.63 -25.25
C VAL A 75 -4.57 -8.65 -25.28
N VAL A 76 -5.80 -8.18 -25.09
CA VAL A 76 -6.99 -8.98 -25.39
C VAL A 76 -7.00 -9.14 -26.91
N TRP A 77 -6.60 -10.32 -27.38
CA TRP A 77 -6.94 -10.74 -28.74
C TRP A 77 -8.46 -10.92 -28.77
N LEU A 78 -9.17 -9.90 -29.27
CA LEU A 78 -10.54 -10.11 -29.70
C LEU A 78 -10.50 -11.16 -30.82
N PRO A 79 -11.36 -12.19 -30.79
CA PRO A 79 -11.46 -13.09 -31.93
C PRO A 79 -11.82 -12.25 -33.16
N GLN A 80 -10.98 -12.31 -34.20
CA GLN A 80 -11.34 -11.73 -35.48
C GLN A 80 -12.61 -12.42 -35.96
N LEU A 81 -13.70 -11.65 -36.06
CA LEU A 81 -14.90 -12.07 -36.77
C LEU A 81 -14.51 -12.25 -38.23
N THR A 82 -14.24 -13.48 -38.64
CA THR A 82 -14.19 -13.82 -40.06
C THR A 82 -15.58 -13.63 -40.64
N PRO A 83 -15.76 -12.80 -41.69
CA PRO A 83 -17.06 -12.53 -42.28
C PRO A 83 -17.40 -13.64 -43.26
N ASP A 84 -17.66 -14.86 -42.77
CA ASP A 84 -18.28 -15.89 -43.61
C ASP A 84 -18.97 -16.94 -42.77
N SER A 85 -20.27 -16.76 -42.59
CA SER A 85 -21.18 -17.86 -42.30
C SER A 85 -22.49 -17.59 -43.01
N LYS A 86 -22.50 -17.89 -44.32
CA LYS A 86 -23.73 -18.35 -44.98
C LYS A 86 -24.07 -19.71 -44.37
N VAL A 87 -25.14 -19.79 -43.59
CA VAL A 87 -25.83 -21.06 -43.38
C VAL A 87 -27.25 -20.90 -43.93
N ILE A 88 -27.48 -21.68 -44.98
CA ILE A 88 -28.74 -21.86 -45.70
C ILE A 88 -29.62 -22.75 -44.82
N GLY A 89 -30.89 -22.37 -44.65
CA GLY A 89 -31.95 -23.16 -44.01
C GLY A 89 -33.30 -22.59 -44.38
#